data_AF-A0A7C2E4J8-F1
#
_entry.id   AF-A0A7C2E4J8-F1
#
_cell.length_a   1.000
_cell.length_b   1.000
_cell.length_c   1.000
_cell.angle_alpha   90.00
_cell.angle_beta   90.00
_cell.angle_gamma   90.00
#
_symmetry.space_group_name_H-M   'P 1'
#
loop_
_entity.id
_entity.type
_entity.pdbx_description
1 polymer ?
#
loop_
_entity_poly.entity_id
_entity_poly.type
_entity_poly.pdbx_seq_one_letter_code
_entity_poly.pdbx_strand_id
1 'polypeptide(L)'
;MTRTFRILWLCMMVILVGGVIWPAGAAPARQVLRLNLDGGEPADLDPAKIDNRAAGTIAKQLFEGLTRLDKDGNVIPGVAERWQVSSDGKVYTFTLRRTARWSNGDPVTAQDFVYSYIRALGPKSGAPLVDNLFFIDKAAE
;
A
#
# COMPACT_ATOMS: atom_id res chain seq x y z
N MET A 1 -12.34 -14.53 -60.95
CA MET A 1 -12.13 -13.24 -61.65
C MET A 1 -13.49 -12.61 -61.84
N THR A 2 -13.92 -11.46 -61.32
CA THR A 2 -13.28 -10.25 -60.76
C THR A 2 -14.38 -9.44 -60.04
N ARG A 3 -14.95 -9.94 -58.92
CA ARG A 3 -16.09 -9.25 -58.26
C ARG A 3 -16.07 -9.16 -56.73
N THR A 4 -15.02 -9.62 -56.07
CA THR A 4 -14.93 -9.62 -54.59
C THR A 4 -14.01 -8.55 -53.99
N PHE A 5 -13.35 -7.73 -54.83
CA PHE A 5 -12.36 -6.74 -54.36
C PHE A 5 -12.88 -5.31 -54.15
N ARG A 6 -14.17 -5.04 -54.43
CA ARG A 6 -14.75 -3.68 -54.33
C ARG A 6 -15.47 -3.37 -53.01
N ILE A 7 -15.66 -4.37 -52.15
CA ILE A 7 -16.39 -4.22 -50.88
C ILE A 7 -15.44 -3.92 -49.70
N LEU A 8 -14.15 -4.23 -49.83
CA LEU A 8 -13.16 -3.98 -48.77
C LEU A 8 -12.67 -2.52 -48.66
N TRP A 9 -13.00 -1.65 -49.60
CA TRP A 9 -12.55 -0.24 -49.58
C TRP A 9 -13.61 0.77 -49.12
N LEU A 10 -14.83 0.33 -48.80
CA LEU A 10 -15.91 1.23 -48.36
C LEU A 10 -16.17 1.22 -46.83
N CYS A 11 -15.56 0.30 -46.07
CA CYS A 11 -15.66 0.30 -44.60
C CYS A 11 -14.55 1.13 -43.91
N MET A 12 -13.49 1.52 -44.63
CA MET A 12 -12.36 2.28 -44.08
C MET A 12 -12.52 3.82 -44.23
N MET A 13 -13.72 4.29 -44.57
CA MET A 13 -13.99 5.72 -44.84
C MET A 13 -15.33 6.19 -44.26
N VAL A 14 -15.77 5.62 -43.13
CA VAL A 14 -16.95 6.10 -42.36
C VAL A 14 -16.63 6.33 -40.87
N ILE A 15 -15.41 6.06 -40.40
CA ILE A 15 -15.03 6.30 -38.99
C ILE A 15 -14.53 7.75 -38.75
N LEU A 16 -14.45 8.59 -39.78
CA LEU A 16 -13.86 9.94 -39.68
C LEU A 16 -14.82 11.09 -39.34
N VAL A 17 -16.12 10.84 -39.10
CA VAL A 17 -17.09 11.93 -38.75
C VAL A 17 -18.04 11.57 -37.61
N GLY A 18 -17.99 10.34 -37.09
CA GLY A 18 -18.73 9.93 -35.90
C GLY A 18 -17.92 10.22 -34.65
N GLY A 19 -17.80 11.49 -34.27
CA GLY A 19 -17.27 11.86 -32.95
C GLY A 19 -18.10 11.19 -31.87
N VAL A 20 -17.63 10.05 -31.36
CA VAL A 20 -18.14 9.46 -30.13
C VAL A 20 -17.75 10.45 -29.05
N ILE A 21 -18.68 11.35 -28.74
CA ILE A 21 -18.65 12.16 -27.53
C ILE A 21 -18.80 11.13 -26.41
N TRP A 22 -17.68 10.60 -25.94
CA TRP A 22 -17.66 9.88 -24.68
C TRP A 22 -18.21 10.88 -23.66
N PRO A 23 -19.36 10.62 -23.02
CA PRO A 23 -19.79 11.48 -21.95
C PRO A 23 -18.65 11.46 -20.94
N ALA A 24 -18.02 12.62 -20.74
CA ALA A 24 -17.09 12.79 -19.64
C ALA A 24 -17.86 12.32 -18.40
N GLY A 25 -17.42 11.19 -17.84
CA GLY A 25 -18.08 10.60 -16.68
C GLY A 25 -18.24 11.69 -15.64
N ALA A 26 -19.45 11.85 -15.10
CA ALA A 26 -19.74 12.84 -14.08
C ALA A 26 -18.63 12.79 -13.03
N ALA A 27 -18.06 13.95 -12.68
CA ALA A 27 -17.03 14.03 -11.66
C ALA A 27 -17.53 13.29 -10.42
N PRO A 28 -16.73 12.38 -9.84
CA PRO A 28 -17.19 11.55 -8.74
C PRO A 28 -17.76 12.45 -7.64
N ALA A 29 -18.96 12.11 -7.17
CA ALA A 29 -19.61 12.84 -6.08
C ALA A 29 -18.63 12.97 -4.90
N ARG A 30 -18.65 14.10 -4.20
CA ARG A 30 -17.74 14.40 -3.09
C ARG A 30 -17.73 13.24 -2.07
N GLN A 31 -16.67 12.45 -2.05
CA GLN A 31 -16.54 11.29 -1.16
C GLN A 31 -15.97 11.73 0.20
N VAL A 32 -16.85 12.07 1.13
CA VAL A 32 -16.46 12.39 2.52
C VAL A 32 -17.02 11.32 3.45
N LEU A 33 -16.12 10.67 4.18
CA LEU A 33 -16.46 9.79 5.28
C LEU A 33 -16.18 10.51 6.61
N ARG A 34 -17.15 10.51 7.53
CA ARG A 34 -16.98 10.99 8.90
C ARG A 34 -17.05 9.80 9.84
N LEU A 35 -16.00 9.59 10.62
CA LEU A 35 -15.88 8.47 11.54
C LEU A 35 -15.73 9.00 12.95
N ASN A 36 -16.39 8.33 13.89
CA ASN A 36 -16.00 8.44 15.30
C ASN A 36 -14.90 7.41 15.54
N LEU A 37 -13.78 7.83 16.11
CA LEU A 37 -12.68 6.92 16.45
C LEU A 37 -12.84 6.45 17.90
N ASP A 38 -12.94 5.15 18.08
CA ASP A 38 -12.95 4.52 19.40
C ASP A 38 -11.52 4.50 19.99
N GLY A 39 -11.40 4.75 21.29
CA GLY A 39 -10.12 4.70 22.02
C GLY A 39 -9.53 6.04 22.48
N GLY A 40 -10.23 7.17 22.30
CA GLY A 40 -9.81 8.49 22.80
C GLY A 40 -8.82 9.22 21.89
N GLU A 41 -8.28 10.34 22.37
CA GLU A 41 -7.28 11.14 21.64
C GLU A 41 -5.95 10.37 21.56
N PRO A 42 -5.35 10.19 20.37
CA PRO A 42 -3.99 9.67 20.23
C PRO A 42 -2.98 10.56 20.95
N ALA A 43 -2.07 9.98 21.75
CA ALA A 43 -0.98 10.75 22.36
C ALA A 43 0.09 11.17 21.34
N ASP A 44 0.34 10.34 20.33
CA ASP A 44 1.31 10.57 19.26
C ASP A 44 0.80 9.88 17.97
N LEU A 45 1.32 10.29 16.81
CA LEU A 45 1.07 9.66 15.50
C LEU A 45 2.27 8.85 15.00
N ASP A 46 3.35 8.79 15.78
CA ASP A 46 4.47 7.91 15.55
C ASP A 46 4.03 6.42 15.62
N PRO A 47 4.20 5.64 14.53
CA PRO A 47 3.76 4.25 14.50
C PRO A 47 4.45 3.37 15.54
N ALA A 48 5.66 3.74 16.01
CA ALA A 48 6.35 3.00 17.08
C ALA A 48 5.74 3.24 18.47
N LYS A 49 4.93 4.30 18.64
CA LYS A 49 4.36 4.72 19.93
C LYS A 49 2.85 4.56 20.01
N ILE A 50 2.25 3.79 19.10
CA ILE A 50 0.81 3.50 19.14
C ILE A 50 0.47 2.87 20.49
N ASP A 51 -0.41 3.54 21.22
CA ASP A 51 -0.81 3.22 22.59
C ASP A 51 -2.31 2.88 22.71
N ASN A 52 -3.12 3.27 21.72
CA ASN A 52 -4.56 3.07 21.72
C ASN A 52 -5.12 2.73 20.32
N ARG A 53 -6.42 2.39 20.27
CA ARG A 53 -7.11 1.97 19.04
C ARG A 53 -7.26 3.08 18.02
N ALA A 54 -7.49 4.32 18.46
CA ALA A 54 -7.62 5.47 17.58
C ALA A 54 -6.29 5.75 16.85
N ALA A 55 -5.18 5.77 17.59
CA ALA A 55 -3.82 5.91 17.06
C ALA A 55 -3.51 4.81 16.04
N GLY A 56 -3.82 3.55 16.37
CA GLY A 56 -3.61 2.43 15.45
C GLY A 56 -4.48 2.51 14.19
N THR A 57 -5.70 3.03 14.29
CA THR A 57 -6.59 3.23 13.14
C THR A 57 -6.03 4.31 12.22
N ILE A 58 -5.61 5.45 12.78
CA ILE A 58 -5.00 6.55 12.02
C ILE A 58 -3.69 6.11 11.39
N ALA A 59 -2.82 5.41 12.13
CA ALA A 59 -1.55 4.92 11.62
C ALA A 59 -1.72 4.02 10.39
N LYS A 60 -2.74 3.15 10.36
CA LYS A 60 -3.07 2.32 9.18
C LYS A 60 -3.58 3.12 7.97
N GLN A 61 -4.00 4.37 8.15
CA GLN A 61 -4.36 5.27 7.05
C GLN A 61 -3.17 6.10 6.56
N LEU A 62 -2.20 6.36 7.44
CA LEU A 62 -1.01 7.17 7.14
C LEU A 62 0.17 6.35 6.62
N PHE A 63 0.28 5.09 7.05
CA PHE A 63 1.41 4.21 6.79
C PHE A 63 0.96 2.86 6.25
N GLU A 64 1.81 2.26 5.42
CA GLU A 64 1.63 0.90 4.91
C GLU A 64 2.87 0.06 5.19
N GLY A 65 2.69 -1.14 5.75
CA GLY A 65 3.77 -2.08 6.03
C GLY A 65 4.21 -2.89 4.81
N LEU A 66 5.09 -3.87 5.03
CA LEU A 66 5.52 -4.82 4.00
C LEU A 66 4.31 -5.57 3.41
N THR A 67 3.39 -5.99 4.27
CA THR A 67 2.14 -6.69 3.92
C THR A 67 0.95 -6.02 4.62
N ARG A 68 -0.27 -6.40 4.21
CA ARG A 68 -1.53 -6.00 4.85
C ARG A 68 -2.52 -7.16 4.86
N LEU A 69 -3.61 -7.01 5.60
CA LEU A 69 -4.71 -7.97 5.59
C LEU A 69 -5.82 -7.49 4.67
N ASP A 70 -6.42 -8.41 3.92
CA ASP A 70 -7.67 -8.15 3.20
C ASP A 70 -8.89 -8.26 4.13
N LYS A 71 -10.09 -8.07 3.56
CA LYS A 71 -11.35 -8.12 4.31
C LYS A 71 -11.66 -9.49 4.92
N ASP A 72 -11.04 -10.55 4.41
CA ASP A 72 -11.22 -11.93 4.85
C ASP A 72 -10.08 -12.38 5.79
N GLY A 73 -9.14 -11.47 6.09
CA GLY A 73 -8.00 -11.73 6.97
C GLY A 73 -6.81 -12.39 6.27
N ASN A 74 -6.81 -12.49 4.94
CA ASN A 74 -5.67 -13.05 4.21
C ASN A 74 -4.53 -12.03 4.15
N VAL A 75 -3.29 -12.51 4.30
CA VAL A 75 -2.10 -11.69 4.09
C VAL A 75 -1.91 -11.43 2.60
N ILE A 76 -1.90 -10.16 2.23
CA ILE A 76 -1.75 -9.69 0.85
C ILE A 76 -0.60 -8.65 0.74
N PRO A 77 -0.09 -8.39 -0.48
CA PRO A 77 0.91 -7.35 -0.73
C PRO A 77 0.52 -5.97 -0.18
N GLY A 78 1.46 -5.34 0.54
CA GLY A 78 1.50 -3.91 0.86
C GLY A 78 2.57 -3.22 0.02
N VAL A 79 3.57 -2.63 0.69
CA VAL A 79 4.76 -2.05 0.05
C VAL A 79 5.61 -3.13 -0.62
N ALA A 80 5.66 -4.35 -0.06
CA ALA A 80 6.26 -5.49 -0.74
C ALA A 80 5.28 -6.04 -1.79
N GLU A 81 5.75 -6.19 -3.03
CA GLU A 81 4.95 -6.79 -4.11
C GLU A 81 4.93 -8.32 -4.05
N ARG A 82 5.96 -8.92 -3.46
CA ARG A 82 6.09 -10.35 -3.18
C ARG A 82 7.13 -10.61 -2.10
N TRP A 83 7.10 -11.79 -1.52
CA TRP A 83 8.14 -12.27 -0.61
C TRP A 83 8.43 -13.75 -0.82
N GLN A 84 9.61 -14.17 -0.38
CA GLN A 84 10.02 -15.57 -0.35
C GLN A 84 10.35 -15.94 1.09
N VAL A 85 10.04 -17.17 1.46
CA VAL A 85 10.33 -17.72 2.78
C VAL A 85 11.33 -18.86 2.60
N SER A 86 12.38 -18.90 3.39
CA SER A 86 13.34 -20.00 3.42
C SER A 86 12.68 -21.31 3.82
N SER A 87 13.32 -22.44 3.49
CA SER A 87 12.82 -23.78 3.81
C SER A 87 12.62 -24.03 5.30
N ASP A 88 13.39 -23.36 6.16
CA ASP A 88 13.29 -23.45 7.63
C ASP A 88 12.31 -22.43 8.23
N GLY A 89 11.70 -21.57 7.42
CA GLY A 89 10.72 -20.58 7.86
C GLY A 89 11.30 -19.40 8.64
N LYS A 90 12.63 -19.22 8.68
CA LYS A 90 13.29 -18.20 9.50
C LYS A 90 13.73 -16.95 8.72
N VAL A 91 13.92 -17.08 7.41
CA VAL A 91 14.37 -15.97 6.56
C VAL A 91 13.26 -15.57 5.60
N TYR A 92 12.83 -14.32 5.69
CA TYR A 92 11.85 -13.71 4.80
C TYR A 92 12.56 -12.67 3.93
N THR A 93 12.47 -12.84 2.61
CA THR A 93 13.01 -11.88 1.63
C THR A 93 11.88 -11.17 0.93
N PHE A 94 11.77 -9.86 1.14
CA PHE A 94 10.72 -9.02 0.55
C PHE A 94 11.25 -8.28 -0.68
N THR A 95 10.51 -8.32 -1.79
CA THR A 95 10.74 -7.46 -2.95
C THR A 95 9.80 -6.27 -2.86
N LEU A 96 10.35 -5.05 -2.79
CA LEU A 96 9.56 -3.82 -2.68
C LEU A 96 9.12 -3.29 -4.05
N ARG A 97 7.96 -2.63 -4.09
CA ARG A 97 7.46 -1.94 -5.29
C ARG A 97 8.42 -0.80 -5.66
N ARG A 98 8.95 -0.80 -6.89
CA ARG A 98 9.82 0.29 -7.40
C ARG A 98 9.10 1.64 -7.51
N THR A 99 7.78 1.61 -7.58
CA THR A 99 6.90 2.79 -7.66
C THR A 99 6.49 3.33 -6.29
N ALA A 100 6.83 2.64 -5.19
CA ALA A 100 6.47 3.13 -3.85
C ALA A 100 7.18 4.46 -3.57
N ARG A 101 6.41 5.41 -3.04
CA ARG A 101 6.86 6.76 -2.72
C ARG A 101 6.25 7.18 -1.39
N TRP A 102 7.06 7.87 -0.59
CA TRP A 102 6.55 8.67 0.51
C TRP A 102 5.70 9.82 -0.02
N SER A 103 4.83 10.38 0.81
CA SER A 103 3.95 11.48 0.43
C SER A 103 4.69 12.75 0.00
N ASN A 104 5.95 12.90 0.40
CA ASN A 104 6.85 13.97 -0.02
C ASN A 104 7.52 13.72 -1.40
N GLY A 105 7.32 12.54 -2.00
CA GLY A 105 7.89 12.16 -3.29
C GLY A 105 9.18 11.35 -3.23
N ASP A 106 9.75 11.10 -2.05
CA ASP A 106 10.96 10.28 -1.92
C ASP A 106 10.65 8.78 -2.18
N PRO A 107 11.58 8.01 -2.77
CA PRO A 107 11.42 6.57 -2.91
C PRO A 107 11.35 5.87 -1.55
N VAL A 108 10.40 4.94 -1.40
CA VAL A 108 10.40 4.02 -0.26
C VAL A 108 11.44 2.93 -0.54
N THR A 109 12.33 2.70 0.43
CA THR A 109 13.46 1.77 0.30
C THR A 109 13.45 0.72 1.42
N ALA A 110 14.25 -0.34 1.27
CA ALA A 110 14.42 -1.34 2.32
C ALA A 110 15.02 -0.72 3.61
N GLN A 111 15.83 0.32 3.45
CA GLN A 111 16.48 1.03 4.54
C GLN A 111 15.48 1.74 5.45
N ASP A 112 14.33 2.17 4.92
CA ASP A 112 13.28 2.80 5.74
C ASP A 112 12.72 1.81 6.76
N PHE A 113 12.49 0.55 6.34
CA PHE A 113 12.03 -0.51 7.24
C PHE A 113 13.10 -0.88 8.27
N VAL A 114 14.36 -1.01 7.85
CA VAL A 114 15.50 -1.26 8.75
C VAL A 114 15.60 -0.16 9.81
N TYR A 115 15.55 1.10 9.38
CA TYR A 115 15.56 2.25 10.28
C TYR A 115 14.40 2.21 11.26
N SER A 116 13.16 1.98 10.79
CA SER A 116 11.98 1.93 11.64
C SER A 116 12.06 0.85 12.71
N TYR A 117 12.50 -0.36 12.36
CA TYR A 117 12.65 -1.45 13.33
C TYR A 117 13.76 -1.17 14.35
N ILE A 118 14.93 -0.73 13.90
CA ILE A 118 16.04 -0.37 14.81
C ILE A 118 15.62 0.76 15.74
N ARG A 119 14.94 1.79 15.23
CA ARG A 119 14.44 2.92 16.02
C ARG A 119 13.45 2.47 17.10
N ALA A 120 12.53 1.56 16.76
CA ALA A 120 11.55 1.03 17.70
C ALA A 120 12.19 0.15 18.78
N LEU A 121 13.18 -0.66 18.42
CA LEU A 121 13.94 -1.53 19.33
C LEU A 121 14.90 -0.77 20.24
N GLY A 122 15.31 0.45 19.85
CA GLY A 122 16.26 1.23 20.62
C GLY A 122 15.79 1.51 22.06
N PRO A 123 16.68 1.52 23.07
CA PRO A 123 16.32 1.60 24.50
C PRO A 123 15.64 2.92 24.90
N LYS A 124 15.70 3.95 24.04
CA LYS A 124 15.08 5.26 24.25
C LYS A 124 13.78 5.43 23.45
N SER A 125 13.32 4.40 22.74
CA SER A 125 12.13 4.51 21.88
C SER A 125 10.86 4.76 22.69
N GLY A 126 10.76 4.16 23.88
CA GLY A 126 9.53 4.14 24.67
C GLY A 126 8.38 3.44 23.95
N ALA A 127 8.68 2.60 22.95
CA ALA A 127 7.68 1.92 22.13
C ALA A 127 6.89 0.91 22.99
N PRO A 128 5.58 1.12 23.24
CA PRO A 128 4.80 0.29 24.15
C PRO A 128 4.68 -1.17 23.71
N LEU A 129 4.83 -1.41 22.41
CA LEU A 129 4.65 -2.71 21.76
C LEU A 129 5.96 -3.25 21.16
N VAL A 130 7.12 -2.84 21.69
CA VAL A 130 8.44 -3.26 21.17
C VAL A 130 8.63 -4.78 21.17
N ASP A 131 8.03 -5.48 22.14
CA ASP A 131 8.09 -6.94 22.25
C ASP A 131 7.53 -7.66 21.01
N ASN A 132 6.64 -7.00 20.25
CA ASN A 132 6.14 -7.53 18.98
C ASN A 132 7.23 -7.61 17.91
N LEU A 133 8.44 -7.10 18.13
CA LEU A 133 9.57 -7.23 17.21
C LEU A 133 10.57 -8.31 17.65
N PHE A 134 10.41 -8.92 18.84
CA PHE A 134 11.37 -9.88 19.39
C PHE A 134 11.41 -11.24 18.67
N PHE A 135 10.51 -11.48 17.72
CA PHE A 135 10.63 -12.62 16.80
C PHE A 135 11.71 -12.41 15.73
N ILE A 136 12.23 -11.19 15.57
CA ILE A 136 13.35 -10.88 14.68
C ILE A 136 14.64 -11.27 15.40
N ASP A 137 15.50 -12.00 14.71
CA ASP A 137 16.81 -12.39 15.24
C ASP A 137 17.58 -11.17 15.74
N LYS A 138 18.14 -11.27 16.96
CA LYS A 138 18.89 -10.20 17.67
C LYS A 138 18.13 -8.93 18.02
N ALA A 139 16.79 -8.95 17.96
CA ALA A 139 16.00 -7.76 18.29
C ALA A 139 16.04 -7.36 19.78
N ALA A 140 16.30 -8.31 20.68
CA ALA A 140 16.37 -8.09 22.12
C ALA A 140 17.81 -8.00 22.67
N GLU A 141 18.82 -8.00 21.78
CA GLU A 141 20.24 -7.82 22.11
C GLU A 141 20.65 -6.34 22.06
#